data_AF-A0A8D2IDC1-F1
#
_entry.id   AF-A0A8D2IDC1-F1
#
_cell.length_a   1.000
_cell.length_b   1.000
_cell.length_c   1.000
_cell.angle_alpha   90.00
_cell.angle_beta   90.00
_cell.angle_gamma   90.00
#
_symmetry.space_group_name_H-M   'P 1'
#
loop_
_entity.id
_entity.type
_entity.pdbx_description
1 polymer ?
#
loop_
_entity_poly.entity_id
_entity_poly.type
_entity_poly.pdbx_seq_one_letter_code
_entity_poly.pdbx_strand_id
1 'polypeptide(L)'
;MALAENYAQYVHNLCNHLFIKVEESYAMPTKTMEILQVQDQSSKMFLDSVLTVHERVVQISGLSATFAEIFLEILQSNLPEGVRLSVREHTEEDFKGRFKARPELEELLAKLN
;
A
#
# COMPACT_ATOMS: atom_id res chain seq x y z
N MET A 1 9.16 -7.67 3.36
CA MET A 1 9.14 -6.43 4.17
C MET A 1 10.24 -5.45 3.80
N ALA A 2 11.53 -5.79 3.95
CA ALA A 2 12.67 -4.88 3.77
C ALA A 2 12.72 -4.13 2.43
N LEU A 3 12.37 -4.79 1.32
CA LEU A 3 12.40 -4.13 0.00
C LEU A 3 11.39 -2.98 -0.11
N ALA A 4 10.19 -3.15 0.45
CA ALA A 4 9.18 -2.09 0.47
C ALA A 4 9.61 -0.91 1.37
N GLU A 5 10.30 -1.19 2.47
CA GLU A 5 10.87 -0.15 3.35
C GLU A 5 11.98 0.64 2.66
N ASN A 6 12.93 -0.06 2.04
CA ASN A 6 14.04 0.57 1.33
C ASN A 6 13.54 1.43 0.17
N TYR A 7 12.56 0.94 -0.60
CA TYR A 7 12.00 1.72 -1.69
C TYR A 7 11.19 2.92 -1.18
N ALA A 8 10.40 2.77 -0.11
CA ALA A 8 9.72 3.91 0.51
C ALA A 8 10.70 4.97 1.04
N GLN A 9 11.82 4.55 1.63
CA GLN A 9 12.89 5.45 2.06
C GLN A 9 13.54 6.17 0.88
N TYR A 10 13.81 5.45 -0.23
CA TYR A 10 14.29 6.06 -1.47
C TYR A 10 13.33 7.14 -1.98
N VAL A 11 12.03 6.83 -2.09
CA VAL A 11 11.02 7.78 -2.55
C VAL A 11 10.92 8.99 -1.62
N HIS A 12 10.92 8.77 -0.30
CA HIS A 12 10.90 9.85 0.68
C HIS A 12 12.12 10.78 0.51
N ASN A 13 13.31 10.24 0.38
CA ASN A 13 14.54 11.02 0.18
C ASN A 13 14.53 11.76 -1.17
N LEU A 14 14.01 11.12 -2.22
CA LEU A 14 13.84 11.75 -3.52
C LEU A 14 12.89 12.96 -3.44
N CYS A 15 11.76 12.83 -2.75
CA CYS A 15 10.83 13.94 -2.54
C CYS A 15 11.52 15.12 -1.84
N ASN A 16 12.28 14.85 -0.78
CA ASN A 16 13.04 15.87 -0.05
C ASN A 16 14.08 16.56 -0.94
N HIS A 17 14.77 15.80 -1.81
CA HIS A 17 15.76 16.36 -2.72
C HIS A 17 15.14 17.22 -3.82
N LEU A 18 13.94 16.87 -4.27
CA LEU A 18 13.17 17.59 -5.30
C LEU A 18 12.28 18.69 -4.70
N PHE A 19 12.41 18.99 -3.40
CA PHE A 19 11.58 19.96 -2.69
C PHE A 19 10.06 19.70 -2.77
N ILE A 20 9.66 18.44 -2.94
CA ILE A 20 8.27 18.00 -2.83
C ILE A 20 7.95 17.84 -1.34
N LYS A 21 6.86 18.46 -0.89
CA LYS A 21 6.45 18.36 0.51
C LYS A 21 5.91 16.95 0.79
N VAL A 22 6.58 16.22 1.68
CA VAL A 22 6.07 14.96 2.24
C VAL A 22 5.19 15.29 3.44
N GLU A 23 3.88 15.02 3.35
CA GLU A 23 2.94 15.20 4.45
C GLU A 23 3.08 14.09 5.50
N GLU A 24 3.19 12.84 5.03
CA GLU A 24 3.32 11.68 5.91
C GLU A 24 4.04 10.53 5.20
N SER A 25 4.73 9.68 5.97
CA SER A 25 5.30 8.42 5.50
C SER A 25 4.96 7.33 6.51
N TYR A 26 4.15 6.35 6.12
CA TYR A 26 3.59 5.36 7.03
C TYR A 26 3.48 3.96 6.41
N ALA A 27 3.20 2.97 7.26
CA ALA A 27 2.95 1.59 6.85
C ALA A 27 1.44 1.27 6.91
N MET A 28 0.97 0.48 5.96
CA MET A 28 -0.35 -0.14 6.06
C MET A 28 -0.28 -1.47 6.83
N PRO A 29 -1.39 -1.92 7.44
CA PRO A 29 -1.45 -3.23 8.06
C PRO A 29 -1.07 -4.35 7.07
N THR A 30 -0.17 -5.24 7.47
CA THR A 30 0.25 -6.39 6.65
C THR A 30 -0.94 -7.29 6.36
N LYS A 31 -1.12 -7.64 5.09
CA LYS A 31 -2.12 -8.63 4.66
C LYS A 31 -1.45 -9.99 4.52
N THR A 32 -1.96 -10.98 5.25
CA THR A 32 -1.48 -12.37 5.18
C THR A 32 -2.43 -13.17 4.32
N MET A 33 -1.91 -13.90 3.33
CA MET A 33 -2.67 -14.72 2.40
C MET A 33 -2.18 -16.16 2.47
N GLU A 34 -3.09 -17.07 2.76
CA GLU A 34 -2.81 -18.51 2.73
C GLU A 34 -3.02 -19.03 1.30
N ILE A 35 -2.00 -19.71 0.78
CA ILE A 35 -2.03 -20.33 -0.54
C ILE A 35 -2.36 -21.80 -0.35
N LEU A 36 -3.51 -22.20 -0.89
CA LEU A 36 -3.96 -23.58 -0.87
C LEU A 36 -3.76 -24.20 -2.25
N GLN A 37 -3.14 -25.38 -2.28
CA GLN A 37 -2.93 -26.15 -3.50
C GLN A 37 -3.74 -27.45 -3.46
N VAL A 38 -4.23 -27.87 -4.63
CA VAL A 38 -4.88 -29.18 -4.79
C VAL A 38 -3.82 -30.27 -4.75
N GLN A 39 -4.00 -31.28 -3.91
CA GLN A 39 -3.10 -32.42 -3.82
C GLN A 39 -3.24 -33.33 -5.06
N ASP A 40 -2.10 -33.76 -5.61
CA ASP A 40 -2.04 -34.64 -6.79
C ASP A 40 -2.94 -35.88 -6.64
N GLN A 41 -3.72 -36.16 -7.69
CA GLN A 41 -4.67 -37.28 -7.77
C GLN A 41 -5.75 -37.30 -6.67
N SER A 42 -6.03 -36.16 -6.04
CA SER A 42 -7.12 -36.00 -5.09
C SER A 42 -7.85 -34.66 -5.27
N SER A 43 -9.03 -34.50 -4.67
CA SER A 43 -9.73 -33.22 -4.59
C SER A 43 -9.41 -32.43 -3.30
N LYS A 44 -8.45 -32.91 -2.51
CA LYS A 44 -8.14 -32.33 -1.21
C LYS A 44 -7.23 -31.11 -1.37
N MET A 45 -7.62 -30.00 -0.74
CA MET A 45 -6.78 -28.82 -0.62
C MET A 45 -5.81 -28.97 0.55
N PHE A 46 -4.55 -28.60 0.37
CA PHE A 46 -3.56 -28.50 1.44
C PHE A 46 -2.91 -27.12 1.43
N LEU A 47 -2.44 -26.68 2.60
CA LEU A 47 -1.70 -25.43 2.74
C LEU A 47 -0.31 -25.60 2.12
N ASP A 48 -0.05 -24.86 1.06
CA ASP A 48 1.25 -24.82 0.40
C ASP A 48 2.16 -23.78 1.08
N SER A 49 1.67 -22.54 1.19
CA SER A 49 2.48 -21.43 1.68
C SER A 49 1.64 -20.30 2.27
N VAL A 50 2.30 -19.42 3.03
CA VAL A 50 1.68 -18.22 3.60
C VAL A 50 2.46 -17.01 3.13
N LEU A 51 1.81 -16.14 2.36
CA LEU A 51 2.40 -14.92 1.83
C LEU A 51 2.01 -13.74 2.71
N THR A 52 2.98 -12.87 3.01
CA THR A 52 2.74 -11.61 3.73
C THR A 52 3.01 -10.43 2.81
N VAL A 53 2.00 -9.60 2.60
CA VAL A 53 2.07 -8.42 1.74
C VAL A 53 2.18 -7.19 2.64
N HIS A 54 3.29 -6.47 2.49
CA HIS A 54 3.56 -5.24 3.23
C HIS A 54 3.47 -4.05 2.28
N GLU A 55 2.77 -3.01 2.72
CA GLU A 55 2.56 -1.79 1.95
C GLU A 55 3.08 -0.58 2.73
N ARG A 56 3.79 0.29 2.01
CA ARG A 56 4.34 1.54 2.51
C ARG A 56 3.75 2.67 1.67
N VAL A 57 3.33 3.74 2.35
CA VAL A 57 2.69 4.89 1.72
C VAL A 57 3.51 6.13 2.04
N VAL A 58 3.85 6.89 0.99
CA VAL A 58 4.45 8.23 1.09
C VAL A 58 3.42 9.21 0.56
N GLN A 59 2.83 9.98 1.45
CA GLN A 59 1.85 11.02 1.11
C GLN A 59 2.58 12.33 0.85
N ILE A 60 2.34 12.90 -0.33
CA ILE A 60 2.98 14.14 -0.77
C ILE A 60 1.93 15.19 -1.12
N SER A 61 2.35 16.46 -1.13
CA SER A 61 1.54 17.58 -1.59
C SER A 61 2.38 18.55 -2.43
N GLY A 62 1.69 19.40 -3.19
CA GLY A 62 2.34 20.45 -3.98
C GLY A 62 3.05 19.96 -5.25
N LEU A 63 2.70 18.78 -5.77
CA LEU A 63 3.24 18.29 -7.04
C LEU A 63 2.59 19.05 -8.22
N SER A 64 3.39 19.75 -9.03
CA SER A 64 2.88 20.41 -10.24
C SER A 64 2.61 19.39 -11.35
N ALA A 65 1.65 19.68 -12.22
CA ALA A 65 1.30 18.79 -13.33
C ALA A 65 2.49 18.48 -14.25
N THR A 66 3.30 19.50 -14.56
CA THR A 66 4.49 19.34 -15.43
C THR A 66 5.60 18.51 -14.78
N PHE A 67 5.74 18.60 -13.45
CA PHE A 67 6.76 17.84 -12.74
C PHE A 67 6.29 16.42 -12.40
N ALA A 68 4.98 16.20 -12.32
CA ALA A 68 4.41 14.89 -12.02
C ALA A 68 4.83 13.82 -13.03
N GLU A 69 4.84 14.13 -14.32
CA GLU A 69 5.26 13.17 -15.36
C GLU A 69 6.71 12.71 -15.16
N ILE A 70 7.63 13.66 -14.98
CA ILE A 70 9.06 13.39 -14.73
C ILE A 70 9.24 12.58 -13.43
N PHE A 71 8.52 12.97 -12.39
CA PHE A 71 8.59 12.29 -11.10
C PHE A 71 8.13 10.82 -11.21
N LEU A 72 7.02 10.56 -11.89
CA LEU A 72 6.50 9.21 -12.11
C LEU A 72 7.44 8.36 -12.96
N GLU A 73 8.07 8.95 -13.98
CA GLU A 73 9.07 8.27 -14.80
C GLU A 73 10.27 7.83 -13.96
N ILE A 74 10.83 8.72 -13.13
CA ILE A 74 11.94 8.39 -12.24
C ILE A 74 11.56 7.26 -11.27
N LEU A 75 10.36 7.30 -10.70
CA LEU A 75 9.89 6.25 -9.81
C LEU A 75 9.82 4.89 -10.52
N GLN A 76 9.22 4.85 -11.71
CA GLN A 76 9.09 3.62 -12.49
C GLN A 76 10.45 3.07 -12.96
N SER A 77 11.36 3.94 -13.43
CA SER A 77 12.70 3.52 -13.85
C SER A 77 13.54 2.92 -12.73
N ASN A 78 13.28 3.32 -11.48
CA ASN A 78 14.00 2.83 -10.30
C ASN A 78 13.18 1.82 -9.48
N LEU A 79 12.05 1.32 -10.02
CA LEU A 79 11.18 0.38 -9.32
C LEU A 79 11.85 -1.00 -9.21
N PRO A 80 12.09 -1.52 -7.99
CA PRO A 80 12.71 -2.83 -7.80
C PRO A 80 11.77 -3.97 -8.24
N GLU A 81 12.36 -5.11 -8.58
CA GLU A 81 11.61 -6.33 -8.86
C GLU A 81 10.76 -6.76 -7.65
N GLY A 82 9.55 -7.24 -7.90
CA GLY A 82 8.65 -7.71 -6.85
C GLY A 82 7.97 -6.59 -6.03
N VAL A 83 8.17 -5.32 -6.40
CA VAL A 83 7.46 -4.17 -5.81
C VAL A 83 6.39 -3.68 -6.77
N ARG A 84 5.19 -3.46 -6.24
CA ARG A 84 4.09 -2.81 -6.97
C ARG A 84 3.97 -1.35 -6.52
N LEU A 85 4.09 -0.42 -7.46
CA LEU A 85 3.82 1.00 -7.25
C LEU A 85 2.37 1.33 -7.61
N SER A 86 1.69 2.12 -6.77
CA SER A 86 0.37 2.68 -7.05
C SER A 86 0.37 4.14 -6.62
N VAL A 87 0.00 5.04 -7.54
CA VAL A 87 -0.13 6.47 -7.29
C VAL A 87 -1.60 6.82 -7.43
N ARG A 88 -2.17 7.42 -6.38
CA ARG A 88 -3.59 7.74 -6.25
C ARG A 88 -3.76 9.00 -5.43
N GLU A 89 -4.87 9.70 -5.66
CA GLU A 89 -5.27 10.82 -4.82
C GLU A 89 -5.65 10.30 -3.43
N HIS A 90 -5.36 11.10 -2.40
CA HIS A 90 -5.72 10.74 -1.03
C HIS A 90 -7.22 10.94 -0.80
N THR A 91 -7.91 9.88 -0.38
CA THR A 91 -9.34 9.92 -0.05
C THR A 91 -9.59 9.68 1.44
N GLU A 92 -10.77 10.06 1.93
CA GLU A 92 -11.20 9.70 3.30
C GLU A 92 -11.22 8.18 3.54
N GLU A 93 -11.50 7.40 2.50
CA GLU A 93 -11.52 5.94 2.57
C GLU A 93 -10.12 5.38 2.85
N ASP A 94 -9.10 5.90 2.17
CA ASP A 94 -7.70 5.53 2.41
C ASP A 94 -7.26 5.89 3.83
N PHE A 95 -7.70 7.05 4.33
CA PHE A 95 -7.44 7.46 5.70
C PHE A 95 -8.13 6.51 6.70
N LYS A 96 -9.43 6.25 6.54
CA LYS A 96 -10.21 5.37 7.42
C LYS A 96 -9.71 3.93 7.37
N GLY A 97 -9.21 3.46 6.24
CA GLY A 97 -8.65 2.13 6.04
C GLY A 97 -7.42 1.82 6.91
N ARG A 98 -6.80 2.84 7.53
CA ARG A 98 -5.71 2.68 8.50
C ARG A 98 -6.20 2.33 9.91
N PHE A 99 -7.48 2.51 10.19
CA PHE A 99 -8.07 2.36 11.52
C PHE A 99 -8.84 1.05 11.65
N LYS A 100 -9.14 0.68 12.90
CA LYS A 100 -9.99 -0.48 13.20
C LYS A 100 -11.44 -0.20 12.81
N ALA A 101 -12.14 -1.25 12.38
CA ALA A 101 -13.59 -1.22 12.20
C ALA A 101 -14.30 -0.86 13.53
N ARG A 102 -15.48 -0.25 13.42
CA ARG A 102 -16.29 0.18 14.56
C ARG A 102 -17.64 -0.56 14.55
N PRO A 103 -17.65 -1.86 14.90
CA PRO A 103 -18.84 -2.71 14.74
C PRO A 103 -20.06 -2.17 15.50
N GLU A 104 -19.86 -1.64 16.72
CA GLU A 104 -20.95 -1.06 17.51
C GLU A 104 -21.61 0.15 16.82
N LEU A 105 -20.80 1.01 16.18
CA LEU A 105 -21.31 2.16 15.44
C LEU A 105 -22.03 1.71 14.17
N GLU A 106 -21.48 0.72 13.46
CA GLU A 106 -22.10 0.12 12.28
C GLU A 106 -23.45 -0.53 12.62
N GLU A 107 -23.54 -1.24 13.74
CA GLU A 107 -24.80 -1.80 14.25
C GLU A 107 -25.82 -0.73 14.63
N LEU A 108 -25.37 0.36 15.27
CA LEU A 108 -26.26 1.49 15.61
C LEU A 108 -26.81 2.17 14.36
N LEU A 109 -25.98 2.36 13.33
CA LEU A 109 -26.41 2.90 12.03
C LEU A 109 -27.37 1.95 11.32
N ALA A 110 -27.11 0.64 11.37
CA ALA A 110 -27.98 -0.37 10.78
C ALA A 110 -29.37 -0.43 11.45
N LYS A 111 -29.46 -0.13 12.75
CA LYS A 111 -30.74 -0.04 13.49
C LYS A 111 -31.51 1.25 13.22
N LEU A 112 -30.85 2.28 12.69
CA LEU A 112 -31.46 3.57 12.38
C LEU A 112 -32.14 3.59 11.00
N ASN A 113 -31.70 2.70 10.10
CA ASN A 113 -32.22 2.48 8.76
C ASN A 113 -33.29 1.38 8.74
#